data_AF-A0AAV2IUH4-F1
#
_entry.id   AF-A0AAV2IUH4-F1
#
_cell.length_a   1.000
_cell.length_b   1.000
_cell.length_c   1.000
_cell.angle_alpha   90.00
_cell.angle_beta   90.00
_cell.angle_gamma   90.00
#
_symmetry.space_group_name_H-M   'P 1'
#
loop_
_entity.id
_entity.type
_entity.pdbx_description
1 polymer ?
#
loop_
_entity_poly.entity_id
_entity_poly.type
_entity_poly.pdbx_seq_one_letter_code
_entity_poly.pdbx_strand_id
1 'polypeptide(L)'
;MEVDVERVGEELYSRIYNQHKDNAGKLTGMLLELPSAVLVQLLQDEAMLTAAVDKAYKALQESTDEPSKNRLTTAEDVSTSSDSLGEQLFELVDLYNTGYSQKITGMLLEQKKYVVLNLLSDPKLLEKQVNQALETLKRESEADLNDSLDVDDPHDFGERLFSLVQQINQDHANELTGMLLEMDRAALHQLLCDHTLLEAAVKKALSALGTNSIEKVT
;
A
#
# COMPACT_ATOMS: atom_id res chain seq x y z
N MET A 1 32.45 -48.21 -4.79
CA MET A 1 32.65 -47.52 -3.50
C MET A 1 31.43 -46.66 -3.32
N GLU A 2 30.52 -47.09 -2.46
CA GLU A 2 29.47 -46.22 -1.97
C GLU A 2 30.14 -45.12 -1.15
N VAL A 3 29.88 -43.87 -1.52
CA VAL A 3 30.40 -42.74 -0.75
C VAL A 3 29.50 -42.63 0.46
N ASP A 4 30.03 -42.94 1.64
CA ASP A 4 29.32 -42.79 2.91
C ASP A 4 29.07 -41.30 3.16
N VAL A 5 27.88 -40.84 2.77
CA VAL A 5 27.47 -39.43 2.87
C VAL A 5 27.50 -38.95 4.32
N GLU A 6 27.24 -39.84 5.28
CA GLU A 6 27.35 -39.54 6.71
C GLU A 6 28.79 -39.19 7.12
N ARG A 7 29.79 -39.97 6.70
CA ARG A 7 31.21 -39.68 7.01
C ARG A 7 31.69 -38.41 6.34
N VAL A 8 31.25 -38.18 5.10
CA VAL A 8 31.57 -36.96 4.34
C VAL A 8 30.95 -35.72 4.99
N GLY A 9 29.72 -35.86 5.53
CA GLY A 9 29.05 -34.80 6.28
C GLY A 9 29.75 -34.45 7.58
N GLU A 10 30.20 -35.43 8.35
CA GLU A 10 30.97 -35.18 9.58
C GLU A 10 32.28 -34.42 9.30
N GLU A 11 33.02 -34.82 8.27
CA GLU A 11 34.28 -34.16 7.89
C GLU A 11 34.04 -32.72 7.40
N LEU A 12 33.02 -32.51 6.56
CA LEU A 12 32.61 -31.18 6.12
C LEU A 12 32.18 -30.31 7.31
N TYR A 13 31.40 -30.86 8.24
CA TYR A 13 30.97 -30.15 9.44
C TYR A 13 32.18 -29.69 10.26
N SER A 14 33.14 -30.57 10.53
CA SER A 14 34.34 -30.19 11.29
C SER A 14 35.14 -29.08 10.62
N ARG A 15 35.28 -29.10 9.28
CA ARG A 15 35.96 -28.05 8.52
C ARG A 15 35.21 -26.72 8.58
N ILE A 16 33.90 -26.74 8.35
CA ILE A 16 33.06 -25.55 8.34
C ILE A 16 32.90 -24.98 9.75
N TYR A 17 32.81 -25.83 10.78
CA TYR A 17 32.68 -25.41 12.18
C TYR A 17 33.87 -24.57 12.64
N ASN A 18 35.08 -24.86 12.16
CA ASN A 18 36.25 -24.04 12.48
C ASN A 18 36.18 -22.62 11.89
N GLN A 19 35.50 -22.43 10.76
CA GLN A 19 35.38 -21.13 10.07
C GLN A 19 34.06 -20.38 10.39
N HIS A 20 32.94 -21.11 10.53
CA HIS A 20 31.58 -20.59 10.64
C HIS A 20 30.78 -21.33 11.73
N LYS A 21 31.24 -21.28 12.98
CA LYS A 21 30.65 -21.99 14.15
C LYS A 21 29.13 -21.89 14.24
N ASP A 22 28.59 -20.69 14.10
CA ASP A 22 27.15 -20.41 14.29
C ASP A 22 26.27 -20.98 13.17
N ASN A 23 26.82 -21.16 11.97
CA ASN A 23 26.07 -21.61 10.79
C ASN A 23 26.52 -22.97 10.26
N ALA A 24 27.48 -23.62 10.93
CA ALA A 24 28.11 -24.85 10.46
C ALA A 24 27.11 -25.97 10.16
N GLY A 25 26.11 -26.17 11.03
CA GLY A 25 25.08 -27.20 10.81
C GLY A 25 24.23 -26.94 9.57
N LYS A 26 23.79 -25.69 9.38
CA LYS A 26 22.97 -25.30 8.22
C LYS A 26 23.75 -25.32 6.92
N LEU A 27 24.97 -24.77 6.94
CA LEU A 27 25.87 -24.77 5.79
C LEU A 27 26.24 -26.19 5.37
N THR A 28 26.56 -27.07 6.33
CA THR A 28 26.85 -28.47 6.04
C THR A 28 25.64 -29.18 5.47
N GLY A 29 24.45 -28.96 6.04
CA GLY A 29 23.20 -29.51 5.51
C GLY A 29 22.95 -29.09 4.06
N MET A 30 23.10 -27.80 3.75
CA MET A 30 22.93 -27.29 2.37
C MET A 30 23.97 -27.85 1.40
N LEU A 31 25.20 -28.09 1.85
CA LEU A 31 26.21 -28.71 1.02
C LEU A 31 25.93 -30.20 0.81
N LEU A 32 25.40 -30.92 1.81
CA LEU A 32 25.05 -32.34 1.72
C LEU A 32 23.92 -32.64 0.74
N GLU A 33 23.15 -31.64 0.35
CA GLU A 33 22.18 -31.72 -0.77
C GLU A 33 22.88 -31.85 -2.14
N LEU A 34 24.19 -31.61 -2.22
CA LEU A 34 24.96 -31.77 -3.45
C LEU A 34 25.29 -33.25 -3.74
N PRO A 35 25.47 -33.63 -5.02
CA PRO A 35 25.83 -35.00 -5.38
C PRO A 35 27.14 -35.46 -4.73
N SER A 36 27.24 -36.75 -4.37
CA SER A 36 28.40 -37.31 -3.67
C SER A 36 29.73 -37.08 -4.40
N ALA A 37 29.72 -37.02 -5.74
CA ALA A 37 30.90 -36.69 -6.54
C ALA A 37 31.42 -35.27 -6.27
N VAL A 38 30.52 -34.31 -6.06
CA VAL A 38 30.85 -32.91 -5.74
C VAL A 38 31.33 -32.81 -4.30
N LEU A 39 30.68 -33.50 -3.36
CA LEU A 39 31.11 -33.53 -1.95
C LEU A 39 32.55 -34.03 -1.77
N VAL A 40 32.91 -35.08 -2.51
CA VAL A 40 34.27 -35.64 -2.50
C VAL A 40 35.28 -34.67 -3.11
N GLN A 41 34.89 -33.87 -4.11
CA GLN A 41 35.74 -32.80 -4.65
C GLN A 41 35.92 -31.65 -3.65
N LEU A 42 34.86 -31.27 -2.93
CA LEU A 42 34.92 -30.23 -1.90
C LEU A 42 35.86 -30.63 -0.74
N LEU A 43 35.93 -31.92 -0.39
CA LEU A 43 36.88 -32.41 0.61
C LEU A 43 38.34 -32.42 0.11
N GLN A 44 38.56 -32.51 -1.21
CA GLN A 44 39.89 -32.52 -1.82
C GLN A 44 40.41 -31.13 -2.15
N ASP A 45 39.51 -30.19 -2.46
CA ASP A 45 39.84 -28.81 -2.84
C ASP A 45 39.25 -27.82 -1.83
N GLU A 46 40.13 -27.27 -1.00
CA GLU A 46 39.77 -26.30 0.03
C GLU A 46 39.25 -24.97 -0.56
N ALA A 47 39.74 -24.55 -1.73
CA ALA A 47 39.26 -23.34 -2.39
C ALA A 47 37.83 -23.53 -2.92
N MET A 48 37.54 -24.71 -3.46
CA MET A 48 36.20 -25.10 -3.88
C MET A 48 35.24 -25.20 -2.70
N LEU A 49 35.71 -25.75 -1.56
CA LEU A 49 34.96 -25.78 -0.31
C LEU A 49 34.60 -24.38 0.16
N THR A 50 35.57 -23.47 0.27
CA THR A 50 35.31 -22.09 0.69
C THR A 50 34.34 -21.38 -0.26
N ALA A 51 34.47 -21.57 -1.57
CA ALA A 51 33.54 -20.99 -2.53
C ALA A 51 32.11 -21.56 -2.41
N ALA A 52 31.99 -22.85 -2.13
CA ALA A 52 30.69 -23.50 -1.91
C ALA A 52 30.07 -23.05 -0.58
N VAL A 53 30.88 -22.91 0.47
CA VAL A 53 30.46 -22.37 1.77
C VAL A 53 30.03 -20.91 1.65
N ASP A 54 30.76 -20.05 0.93
CA ASP A 54 30.38 -18.64 0.70
C ASP A 54 29.06 -18.53 -0.07
N LYS A 55 28.87 -19.37 -1.11
CA LYS A 55 27.60 -19.44 -1.84
C LYS A 55 26.45 -19.91 -0.95
N ALA A 56 26.66 -20.97 -0.17
CA ALA A 56 25.66 -21.46 0.78
C ALA A 56 25.38 -20.41 1.87
N TYR A 57 26.39 -19.65 2.30
CA TYR A 57 26.26 -18.59 3.29
C TYR A 57 25.49 -17.39 2.74
N LYS A 58 25.73 -16.96 1.50
CA LYS A 58 24.94 -15.94 0.82
C LYS A 58 23.50 -16.39 0.63
N ALA A 59 23.29 -17.62 0.17
CA ALA A 59 21.95 -18.19 0.07
C ALA A 59 21.26 -18.28 1.43
N LEU A 60 21.99 -18.59 2.52
CA LEU A 60 21.46 -18.52 3.87
C LEU A 60 21.11 -17.09 4.26
N GLN A 61 21.91 -16.08 3.95
CA GLN A 61 21.58 -14.68 4.24
C GLN A 61 20.32 -14.24 3.50
N GLU A 62 20.21 -14.56 2.21
CA GLU A 62 19.02 -14.31 1.39
C GLU A 62 17.78 -15.07 1.91
N SER A 63 17.99 -16.25 2.50
CA SER A 63 16.92 -17.03 3.16
C SER A 63 16.64 -16.59 4.61
N THR A 64 17.55 -15.84 5.23
CA THR A 64 17.43 -15.29 6.60
C THR A 64 16.89 -13.85 6.55
N ASP A 65 16.53 -13.34 5.38
CA ASP A 65 15.64 -12.18 5.17
C ASP A 65 14.14 -12.54 5.39
N GLU A 66 13.87 -13.57 6.19
CA GLU A 66 12.69 -13.61 7.07
C GLU A 66 13.09 -12.98 8.42
N PRO A 67 12.55 -11.80 8.80
CA PRO A 67 13.01 -11.04 9.95
C PRO A 67 12.45 -11.61 11.26
N SER A 68 12.94 -12.77 11.67
CA SER A 68 12.93 -13.22 13.07
C SER A 68 14.28 -12.91 13.71
N LYS A 69 14.51 -11.63 14.04
CA LYS A 69 15.67 -11.20 14.84
C LYS A 69 15.19 -10.80 16.24
N ASN A 70 15.33 -11.76 17.14
CA ASN A 70 15.35 -11.54 18.58
C ASN A 70 16.40 -12.56 19.07
N ARG A 71 17.56 -12.21 19.62
CA ARG A 71 17.84 -11.77 21.00
C ARG A 71 19.38 -11.92 21.18
N LEU A 72 20.18 -11.24 22.03
CA LEU A 72 20.00 -10.25 23.09
C LEU A 72 21.43 -9.85 23.56
N THR A 73 21.61 -8.60 23.99
CA THR A 73 22.37 -8.13 25.18
C THR A 73 22.26 -6.60 25.16
N THR A 74 21.84 -5.84 26.15
CA THR A 74 21.53 -6.05 27.57
C THR A 74 20.66 -4.87 28.00
N ALA A 75 19.79 -5.15 28.97
CA ALA A 75 18.95 -4.29 29.82
C ALA A 75 18.92 -2.75 29.62
N GLU A 76 17.72 -2.24 29.88
CA GLU A 76 17.33 -0.85 30.12
C GLU A 76 16.74 -0.11 28.90
N ASP A 77 15.40 -0.09 28.88
CA ASP A 77 14.59 1.11 28.64
C ASP A 77 15.05 2.05 27.51
N VAL A 78 14.62 1.80 26.26
CA VAL A 78 14.33 2.89 25.32
C VAL A 78 13.45 2.40 24.17
N SER A 79 12.31 3.06 24.01
CA SER A 79 11.49 3.07 22.81
C SER A 79 12.33 3.28 21.56
N THR A 80 12.45 2.26 20.72
CA THR A 80 12.65 2.45 19.27
C THR A 80 11.33 2.10 18.62
N SER A 81 10.34 2.93 18.93
CA SER A 81 8.95 2.89 18.46
C SER A 81 8.88 3.11 16.95
N SER A 82 7.79 2.68 16.31
CA SER A 82 7.45 2.92 14.90
C SER A 82 7.66 4.35 14.39
N ASP A 83 7.87 5.30 15.29
CA ASP A 83 8.01 6.73 15.04
C ASP A 83 9.19 7.06 14.11
N SER A 84 10.37 6.43 14.26
CA SER A 84 11.54 6.81 13.45
C SER A 84 11.50 6.31 11.99
N LEU A 85 10.80 5.20 11.74
CA LEU A 85 10.55 4.72 10.37
C LEU A 85 9.48 5.58 9.69
N GLY A 86 8.49 6.03 10.46
CA GLY A 86 7.47 6.95 9.97
C GLY A 86 8.03 8.32 9.59
N GLU A 87 8.91 8.89 10.40
CA GLU A 87 9.57 10.16 10.09
C GLU A 87 10.42 10.08 8.82
N GLN A 88 11.24 9.04 8.68
CA GLN A 88 12.06 8.84 7.48
C GLN A 88 11.23 8.64 6.21
N LEU A 89 10.15 7.85 6.31
CA LEU A 89 9.25 7.64 5.18
C LEU A 89 8.50 8.94 4.83
N PHE A 90 8.07 9.70 5.84
CA PHE A 90 7.40 10.98 5.66
C PHE A 90 8.26 11.98 4.89
N GLU A 91 9.51 12.18 5.28
CA GLU A 91 10.42 13.11 4.59
C GLU A 91 10.61 12.74 3.11
N LEU A 92 10.73 11.45 2.80
CA LEU A 92 10.87 11.00 1.42
C LEU A 92 9.58 11.17 0.62
N VAL A 93 8.42 10.88 1.21
CA VAL A 93 7.11 11.09 0.57
C VAL A 93 6.84 12.59 0.37
N ASP A 94 7.24 13.43 1.31
CA ASP A 94 7.04 14.88 1.26
C ASP A 94 7.83 15.55 0.13
N LEU A 95 8.97 14.97 -0.25
CA LEU A 95 9.75 15.40 -1.41
C LEU A 95 8.94 15.35 -2.73
N TYR A 96 7.94 14.47 -2.81
CA TYR A 96 7.05 14.36 -3.96
C TYR A 96 5.94 15.43 -4.00
N ASN A 97 5.86 16.33 -3.01
CA ASN A 97 4.91 17.45 -2.93
C ASN A 97 3.45 17.04 -3.22
N THR A 98 3.03 15.90 -2.68
CA THR A 98 1.70 15.34 -2.96
C THR A 98 0.57 16.08 -2.24
N GLY A 99 0.87 16.85 -1.18
CA GLY A 99 -0.12 17.47 -0.29
C GLY A 99 -0.81 16.48 0.66
N TYR A 100 -0.57 15.18 0.50
CA TYR A 100 -1.13 14.11 1.32
C TYR A 100 -0.04 13.28 2.03
N SER A 101 1.15 13.85 2.21
CA SER A 101 2.35 13.16 2.71
C SER A 101 2.09 12.40 4.01
N GLN A 102 1.36 12.98 4.96
CA GLN A 102 1.00 12.30 6.22
C GLN A 102 0.09 11.09 6.00
N LYS A 103 -0.96 11.24 5.20
CA LYS A 103 -1.95 10.19 4.97
C LYS A 103 -1.35 9.05 4.13
N ILE A 104 -0.58 9.38 3.10
CA ILE A 104 0.18 8.41 2.30
C ILE A 104 1.19 7.68 3.19
N THR A 105 1.95 8.39 4.01
CA THR A 105 2.91 7.75 4.93
C THR A 105 2.21 6.79 5.88
N GLY A 106 1.06 7.17 6.44
CA GLY A 106 0.21 6.26 7.24
C GLY A 106 -0.18 4.99 6.48
N MET A 107 -0.74 5.15 5.28
CA MET A 107 -1.12 4.02 4.42
C MET A 107 0.05 3.11 4.04
N LEU A 108 1.24 3.68 3.85
CA LEU A 108 2.46 2.91 3.57
C LEU A 108 2.98 2.20 4.82
N LEU A 109 2.88 2.81 6.01
CA LEU A 109 3.26 2.22 7.29
C LEU A 109 2.30 1.11 7.76
N GLU A 110 1.05 1.13 7.30
CA GLU A 110 0.10 0.03 7.47
C GLU A 110 0.50 -1.23 6.68
N GLN A 111 1.44 -1.10 5.74
CA GLN A 111 2.03 -2.25 5.07
C GLN A 111 3.04 -2.96 5.97
N LYS A 112 3.42 -4.18 5.57
CA LYS A 112 4.41 -4.96 6.33
C LYS A 112 5.74 -4.20 6.39
N LYS A 113 6.39 -4.21 7.55
CA LYS A 113 7.65 -3.48 7.83
C LYS A 113 8.75 -3.68 6.77
N TYR A 114 8.89 -4.90 6.21
CA TYR A 114 9.87 -5.16 5.16
C TYR A 114 9.56 -4.42 3.85
N VAL A 115 8.28 -4.22 3.54
CA VAL A 115 7.86 -3.45 2.36
C VAL A 115 8.30 -2.02 2.53
N VAL A 116 8.02 -1.42 3.70
CA VAL A 116 8.44 -0.05 4.03
C VAL A 116 9.96 0.13 3.92
N LEU A 117 10.75 -0.82 4.45
CA LEU A 117 12.21 -0.79 4.31
C LEU A 117 12.66 -0.87 2.84
N ASN A 118 11.96 -1.64 2.01
CA ASN A 118 12.24 -1.72 0.58
C ASN A 118 11.88 -0.42 -0.15
N LEU A 119 10.84 0.30 0.30
CA LEU A 119 10.51 1.65 -0.20
C LEU A 119 11.60 2.67 0.15
N LEU A 120 12.16 2.59 1.37
CA LEU A 120 13.28 3.45 1.78
C LEU A 120 14.56 3.16 0.98
N SER A 121 14.70 1.94 0.47
CA SER A 121 15.90 1.49 -0.27
C SER A 121 15.79 1.70 -1.78
N ASP A 122 14.58 1.66 -2.35
CA ASP A 122 14.33 1.83 -3.79
C ASP A 122 13.42 3.05 -4.07
N PRO A 123 13.98 4.17 -4.58
CA PRO A 123 13.21 5.38 -4.85
C PRO A 123 12.15 5.19 -5.95
N LYS A 124 12.34 4.26 -6.91
CA LYS A 124 11.35 4.01 -7.96
C LYS A 124 10.14 3.25 -7.43
N LEU A 125 10.40 2.33 -6.50
CA LEU A 125 9.33 1.59 -5.83
C LEU A 125 8.53 2.50 -4.90
N LEU A 126 9.22 3.42 -4.20
CA LEU A 126 8.59 4.46 -3.40
C LEU A 126 7.68 5.34 -4.26
N GLU A 127 8.18 5.88 -5.37
CA GLU A 127 7.39 6.72 -6.29
C GLU A 127 6.13 5.99 -6.78
N LYS A 128 6.25 4.71 -7.16
CA LYS A 128 5.10 3.91 -7.60
C LYS A 128 4.05 3.76 -6.50
N GLN A 129 4.49 3.49 -5.27
CA GLN A 129 3.61 3.26 -4.13
C GLN A 129 2.98 4.56 -3.63
N VAL A 130 3.70 5.68 -3.69
CA VAL A 130 3.17 7.02 -3.42
C VAL A 130 2.09 7.37 -4.45
N ASN A 131 2.31 7.11 -5.74
CA ASN A 131 1.29 7.34 -6.77
C ASN A 131 0.06 6.45 -6.57
N GLN A 132 0.24 5.16 -6.24
CA GLN A 132 -0.88 4.27 -5.95
C GLN A 132 -1.69 4.72 -4.73
N ALA A 133 -1.01 5.10 -3.65
CA ALA A 133 -1.67 5.65 -2.46
C ALA A 133 -2.41 6.95 -2.80
N LEU A 134 -1.81 7.83 -3.60
CA LEU A 134 -2.43 9.08 -4.06
C LEU A 134 -3.68 8.83 -4.92
N GLU A 135 -3.66 7.85 -5.83
CA GLU A 135 -4.84 7.47 -6.61
C GLU A 135 -5.95 6.88 -5.74
N THR A 136 -5.59 6.07 -4.74
CA THR A 136 -6.56 5.57 -3.75
C THR A 136 -7.15 6.72 -2.96
N LEU A 137 -6.35 7.68 -2.49
CA LEU A 137 -6.83 8.86 -1.77
C LEU A 137 -7.72 9.76 -2.62
N LYS A 138 -7.44 9.90 -3.92
CA LYS A 138 -8.33 10.62 -4.85
C LYS A 138 -9.67 9.90 -4.99
N ARG A 139 -9.64 8.58 -5.18
CA ARG A 139 -10.86 7.77 -5.24
C ARG A 139 -11.62 7.77 -3.93
N GLU A 140 -10.94 7.75 -2.78
CA GLU A 140 -11.57 7.87 -1.46
C GLU A 140 -12.12 9.28 -1.25
N SER A 141 -11.46 10.35 -1.69
CA SER A 141 -12.07 11.69 -1.63
C SER A 141 -13.29 11.83 -2.53
N GLU A 142 -13.36 11.08 -3.63
CA GLU A 142 -14.54 10.97 -4.50
C GLU A 142 -15.58 9.98 -3.93
N ALA A 143 -15.15 8.96 -3.17
CA ALA A 143 -16.00 7.95 -2.56
C ALA A 143 -16.52 8.33 -1.16
N ASP A 144 -15.89 9.25 -0.44
CA ASP A 144 -16.40 9.88 0.79
C ASP A 144 -17.56 10.85 0.49
N LEU A 145 -17.68 11.30 -0.76
CA LEU A 145 -18.92 11.90 -1.28
C LEU A 145 -20.00 10.84 -1.60
N ASN A 146 -19.61 9.57 -1.71
CA ASN A 146 -20.49 8.46 -2.07
C ASN A 146 -20.89 7.55 -0.88
N ASP A 147 -20.11 7.51 0.21
CA ASP A 147 -20.32 6.63 1.37
C ASP A 147 -20.91 7.36 2.59
N SER A 148 -20.97 8.71 2.56
CA SER A 148 -21.86 9.47 3.46
C SER A 148 -23.33 9.44 3.00
N LEU A 149 -23.69 8.63 2.00
CA LEU A 149 -25.06 8.51 1.49
C LEU A 149 -25.87 7.39 2.16
N ASP A 150 -25.50 6.98 3.37
CA ASP A 150 -26.44 6.51 4.40
C ASP A 150 -27.26 7.69 4.98
N VAL A 151 -27.73 8.59 4.12
CA VAL A 151 -28.87 9.48 4.44
C VAL A 151 -30.10 8.86 3.82
N ASP A 152 -30.64 7.86 4.53
CA ASP A 152 -32.03 7.42 4.36
C ASP A 152 -33.02 8.59 4.61
N ASP A 153 -32.53 9.70 5.17
CA ASP A 153 -33.32 10.91 5.37
C ASP A 153 -33.40 11.79 4.10
N PRO A 154 -34.59 11.98 3.50
CA PRO A 154 -34.78 12.83 2.33
C PRO A 154 -34.53 14.32 2.61
N HIS A 155 -34.49 14.75 3.88
CA HIS A 155 -34.28 16.15 4.25
C HIS A 155 -32.83 16.61 3.99
N ASP A 156 -31.84 15.80 4.40
CA ASP A 156 -30.41 16.06 4.13
C ASP A 156 -30.09 16.11 2.64
N PHE A 157 -30.80 15.32 1.84
CA PHE A 157 -30.63 15.31 0.39
C PHE A 157 -31.05 16.63 -0.25
N GLY A 158 -32.20 17.17 0.18
CA GLY A 158 -32.73 18.43 -0.32
C GLY A 158 -31.83 19.63 -0.02
N GLU A 159 -31.25 19.70 1.18
CA GLU A 159 -30.37 20.80 1.57
C GLU A 159 -29.03 20.78 0.81
N ARG A 160 -28.46 19.59 0.60
CA ARG A 160 -27.23 19.44 -0.21
C ARG A 160 -27.48 19.82 -1.66
N LEU A 161 -28.56 19.32 -2.25
CA LEU A 161 -28.93 19.64 -3.62
C LEU A 161 -29.23 21.13 -3.79
N PHE A 162 -29.97 21.73 -2.85
CA PHE A 162 -30.26 23.17 -2.85
C PHE A 162 -29.00 24.00 -2.87
N SER A 163 -28.03 23.66 -2.02
CA SER A 163 -26.76 24.38 -1.93
C SER A 163 -25.99 24.35 -3.24
N LEU A 164 -25.96 23.20 -3.91
CA LEU A 164 -25.29 23.05 -5.22
C LEU A 164 -26.05 23.76 -6.34
N VAL A 165 -27.38 23.66 -6.38
CA VAL A 165 -28.21 24.35 -7.36
C VAL A 165 -28.13 25.86 -7.17
N GLN A 166 -28.07 26.35 -5.93
CA GLN A 166 -27.93 27.77 -5.61
C GLN A 166 -26.60 28.36 -6.13
N GLN A 167 -25.52 27.56 -6.16
CA GLN A 167 -24.26 27.97 -6.76
C GLN A 167 -24.37 28.14 -8.29
N ILE A 168 -25.26 27.38 -8.94
CA ILE A 168 -25.48 27.43 -10.39
C ILE A 168 -26.47 28.54 -10.75
N ASN A 169 -27.58 28.63 -10.01
CA ASN A 169 -28.64 29.61 -10.25
C ASN A 169 -29.31 30.01 -8.93
N GLN A 170 -28.94 31.20 -8.45
CA GLN A 170 -29.42 31.73 -7.18
C GLN A 170 -30.88 32.18 -7.23
N ASP A 171 -31.34 32.74 -8.36
CA ASP A 171 -32.69 33.31 -8.52
C ASP A 171 -33.79 32.25 -8.42
N HIS A 172 -33.58 31.08 -9.03
CA HIS A 172 -34.59 30.01 -9.09
C HIS A 172 -34.20 28.75 -8.28
N ALA A 173 -33.23 28.87 -7.37
CA ALA A 173 -32.64 27.74 -6.66
C ALA A 173 -33.69 26.84 -5.97
N ASN A 174 -34.69 27.45 -5.34
CA ASN A 174 -35.73 26.73 -4.59
C ASN A 174 -36.65 25.93 -5.52
N GLU A 175 -37.11 26.55 -6.61
CA GLU A 175 -37.99 25.92 -7.60
C GLU A 175 -37.26 24.81 -8.36
N LEU A 176 -36.03 25.07 -8.76
CA LEU A 176 -35.17 24.09 -9.45
C LEU A 176 -34.88 22.89 -8.54
N THR A 177 -34.55 23.12 -7.27
CA THR A 177 -34.32 22.03 -6.32
C THR A 177 -35.59 21.22 -6.10
N GLY A 178 -36.74 21.87 -5.96
CA GLY A 178 -38.04 21.20 -5.87
C GLY A 178 -38.30 20.28 -7.07
N MET A 179 -38.11 20.78 -8.29
CA MET A 179 -38.29 19.99 -9.52
C MET A 179 -37.29 18.82 -9.63
N LEU A 180 -36.06 19.01 -9.19
CA LEU A 180 -35.05 17.94 -9.22
C LEU A 180 -35.33 16.88 -8.15
N LEU A 181 -35.83 17.27 -6.98
CA LEU A 181 -36.21 16.34 -5.90
C LEU A 181 -37.38 15.41 -6.28
N GLU A 182 -38.13 15.72 -7.34
CA GLU A 182 -39.14 14.82 -7.90
C GLU A 182 -38.54 13.65 -8.71
N MET A 183 -37.22 13.65 -8.95
CA MET A 183 -36.53 12.54 -9.62
C MET A 183 -36.31 11.35 -8.67
N ASP A 184 -36.00 10.18 -9.24
CA ASP A 184 -35.68 9.01 -8.44
C ASP A 184 -34.34 9.17 -7.70
N ARG A 185 -34.20 8.45 -6.57
CA ARG A 185 -33.03 8.54 -5.69
C ARG A 185 -31.72 8.23 -6.41
N ALA A 186 -31.72 7.28 -7.35
CA ALA A 186 -30.50 6.92 -8.06
C ALA A 186 -30.05 8.06 -9.00
N ALA A 187 -30.99 8.66 -9.74
CA ALA A 187 -30.69 9.81 -10.58
C ALA A 187 -30.22 11.01 -9.75
N LEU A 188 -30.87 11.27 -8.62
CA LEU A 188 -30.48 12.31 -7.69
C LEU A 188 -29.03 12.13 -7.16
N HIS A 189 -28.66 10.92 -6.74
CA HIS A 189 -27.28 10.62 -6.34
C HIS A 189 -26.28 10.90 -7.46
N GLN A 190 -26.61 10.52 -8.71
CA GLN A 190 -25.73 10.80 -9.85
C GLN A 190 -25.51 12.30 -10.07
N LEU A 191 -26.52 13.14 -9.81
CA LEU A 191 -26.38 14.60 -9.90
C LEU A 191 -25.46 15.17 -8.80
N LEU A 192 -25.45 14.58 -7.60
CA LEU A 192 -24.52 15.00 -6.55
C LEU A 192 -23.08 14.57 -6.83
N CYS A 193 -22.89 13.42 -7.48
CA CYS A 193 -21.57 12.90 -7.83
C CYS A 193 -20.99 13.58 -9.08
N ASP A 194 -21.82 14.09 -9.98
CA ASP A 194 -21.38 14.67 -11.26
C ASP A 194 -21.97 16.08 -11.46
N HIS A 195 -21.11 17.08 -11.26
CA HIS A 195 -21.45 18.49 -11.44
C HIS A 195 -21.91 18.82 -12.87
N THR A 196 -21.37 18.14 -13.89
CA THR A 196 -21.76 18.39 -15.28
C THR A 196 -23.16 17.90 -15.58
N LEU A 197 -23.56 16.76 -14.99
CA LEU A 197 -24.94 16.27 -15.05
C LEU A 197 -25.89 17.18 -14.27
N LEU A 198 -25.46 17.67 -13.10
CA LEU A 198 -26.23 18.64 -12.32
C LEU A 198 -26.51 19.92 -13.12
N GLU A 199 -25.49 20.52 -13.73
CA GLU A 199 -25.67 21.71 -14.57
C GLU A 199 -26.63 21.45 -15.75
N ALA A 200 -26.53 20.29 -16.39
CA ALA A 200 -27.42 19.92 -17.48
C ALA A 200 -28.88 19.76 -17.00
N ALA A 201 -29.07 19.14 -15.84
CA ALA A 201 -30.39 18.98 -15.21
C ALA A 201 -30.97 20.33 -14.79
N VAL A 202 -30.17 21.21 -14.20
CA VAL A 202 -30.56 22.58 -13.84
C VAL A 202 -30.97 23.39 -15.07
N LYS A 203 -30.19 23.35 -16.17
CA LYS A 203 -30.54 24.05 -17.43
C LYS A 203 -31.85 23.53 -18.02
N LYS A 204 -32.08 22.22 -17.94
CA LYS A 204 -33.32 21.58 -18.39
C LYS A 204 -34.52 22.02 -17.53
N ALA A 205 -34.38 22.00 -16.21
CA ALA A 205 -35.41 22.45 -15.28
C ALA A 205 -35.69 23.96 -15.43
N LEU A 206 -34.65 24.77 -15.64
CA LEU A 206 -34.77 26.21 -15.91
C LEU A 206 -35.54 26.47 -17.19
N SER A 207 -35.32 25.67 -18.23
CA SER A 207 -36.09 25.74 -19.48
C SER A 207 -37.57 25.43 -19.26
N ALA A 208 -37.89 24.49 -18.35
CA ALA A 208 -39.28 24.18 -17.96
C ALA A 208 -39.91 25.28 -17.10
N LEU A 209 -39.15 25.94 -16.22
CA LEU A 209 -39.61 27.09 -15.43
C LEU A 209 -39.87 28.32 -16.32
N GLY A 210 -39.00 28.59 -17.29
CA GLY A 210 -39.17 29.65 -18.27
C GLY A 210 -40.44 29.51 -19.12
N THR A 211 -40.95 28.28 -19.28
CA THR A 211 -42.23 28.03 -19.96
C THR A 211 -43.46 28.21 -19.06
N ASN A 212 -43.31 28.17 -17.73
CA ASN A 212 -44.43 28.22 -16.78
C ASN A 212 -44.81 29.66 -16.36
N SER A 213 -43.93 30.64 -16.61
CA SER A 213 -44.22 32.07 -16.35
C SER A 213 -45.16 32.73 -17.38
N ILE A 214 -45.67 31.98 -18.38
CA ILE A 214 -46.51 32.51 -19.45
C ILE A 214 -48.01 32.14 -19.30
N GLU A 215 -48.41 31.26 -18.36
CA GLU A 215 -49.82 30.84 -18.20
C GLU A 215 -50.46 31.23 -16.85
N LYS A 216 -50.25 32.47 -16.41
CA LYS A 216 -51.11 33.06 -15.35
C LYS A 216 -51.52 34.50 -15.63
N VAL A 217 -51.83 34.81 -16.89
CA VAL A 217 -52.70 35.94 -17.24
C VAL A 217 -53.59 35.48 -18.39
N THR A 218 -54.80 35.03 -18.08
CA THR A 218 -56.08 35.43 -18.71
C THR A 218 -57.21 34.71 -17.99
#